data_AF-A0A5J5HLS5-F1
#
_entry.id   AF-A0A5J5HLS5-F1
#
_cell.length_a   1.000
_cell.length_b   1.000
_cell.length_c   1.000
_cell.angle_alpha   90.00
_cell.angle_beta   90.00
_cell.angle_gamma   90.00
#
_symmetry.space_group_name_H-M   'P 1'
#
loop_
_entity.id
_entity.type
_entity.pdbx_description
1 polymer ?
#
loop_
_entity_poly.entity_id
_entity_poly.type
_entity_poly.pdbx_seq_one_letter_code
_entity_poly.pdbx_strand_id
1 'polypeptide(L)' 'MRFMFKQASSEDLESDLNMVIEILHSGYFMLIELFFWALLLTIVTVPAQHSLLHAVIFFFCYYVFGIGLFLLLRGLLKD' A
#
# COMPACT_ATOMS: atom_id res chain seq x y z
N MET A 1 17.77 -33.71 29.83
CA MET A 1 18.21 -33.01 28.60
C MET A 1 17.77 -31.56 28.71
N ARG A 2 18.75 -30.66 28.80
CA ARG A 2 18.58 -29.22 29.04
C ARG A 2 18.10 -28.60 27.74
N PHE A 3 16.81 -28.28 27.64
CA PHE A 3 16.26 -27.54 26.52
C PHE A 3 16.79 -26.10 26.59
N MET A 4 17.92 -25.89 25.92
CA MET A 4 18.34 -24.56 25.47
C MET A 4 17.35 -24.14 24.38
N PHE A 5 16.17 -23.67 24.78
CA PHE A 5 15.41 -22.74 23.95
C PHE A 5 16.27 -21.49 23.86
N LYS A 6 17.17 -21.52 22.88
CA LYS A 6 17.87 -20.38 22.33
C LYS A 6 16.75 -19.42 21.96
N GLN A 7 16.50 -18.46 22.84
CA GLN A 7 15.61 -17.34 22.60
C GLN A 7 16.11 -16.75 21.28
N ALA A 8 15.45 -17.08 20.17
CA ALA A 8 15.67 -16.40 18.90
C ALA A 8 15.51 -14.93 19.26
N SER A 9 16.60 -14.18 19.08
CA SER A 9 16.82 -12.97 19.84
C SER A 9 15.67 -12.01 19.56
N SER A 10 15.05 -11.48 20.61
CA SER A 10 14.03 -10.44 20.44
C SER A 10 14.57 -9.25 19.63
N GLU A 11 15.90 -9.03 19.65
CA GLU A 11 16.62 -8.04 18.84
C GLU A 11 16.57 -8.35 17.32
N ASP A 12 16.77 -9.60 16.90
CA ASP A 12 16.68 -9.97 15.47
C ASP A 12 15.25 -9.77 14.97
N LEU A 13 14.25 -10.12 15.79
CA LEU A 13 12.84 -9.94 15.46
C LEU A 13 12.46 -8.45 15.39
N GLU A 14 13.00 -7.62 16.27
CA GLU A 14 12.79 -6.17 16.27
C GLU A 14 13.49 -5.48 15.08
N SER A 15 14.67 -5.97 14.68
CA SER A 15 15.38 -5.53 13.47
C SER A 15 14.58 -5.84 12.21
N ASP A 16 14.07 -7.07 12.08
CA ASP A 16 13.22 -7.46 10.94
C ASP A 16 11.92 -6.64 10.91
N LEU A 17 11.32 -6.37 12.08
CA LEU A 17 10.12 -5.54 12.19
C LEU A 17 10.38 -4.10 11.71
N ASN A 18 11.49 -3.50 12.15
CA ASN A 18 11.87 -2.15 11.74
C ASN A 18 12.17 -2.07 10.25
N MET A 19 12.79 -3.10 9.68
CA MET A 19 13.02 -3.18 8.22
C MET A 19 11.69 -3.25 7.46
N VAL A 20 10.72 -4.04 7.94
CA VAL A 20 9.38 -4.11 7.34
C VAL A 20 8.66 -2.76 7.48
N ILE A 21 8.75 -2.10 8.62
CA ILE A 21 8.15 -0.78 8.85
C ILE A 21 8.76 0.25 7.90
N GLU A 22 10.08 0.26 7.71
CA GLU A 22 10.76 1.17 6.79
C GLU A 22 10.32 0.93 5.33
N ILE A 23 10.16 -0.33 4.93
CA ILE A 23 9.64 -0.70 3.61
C ILE A 23 8.16 -0.28 3.46
N LEU A 24 7.35 -0.47 4.50
CA LEU A 24 5.94 -0.04 4.53
C LEU A 24 5.82 1.48 4.42
N HIS A 25 6.74 2.20 5.05
CA HIS A 25 6.81 3.65 5.01
C HIS A 25 7.46 4.18 3.71
N SER A 26 7.98 3.29 2.88
CA SER A 26 8.54 3.65 1.58
C SER A 26 7.43 4.11 0.63
N GLY A 27 7.73 5.16 -0.14
CA GLY A 27 6.81 5.68 -1.15
C GLY A 27 6.41 4.63 -2.21
N TYR A 28 7.24 3.61 -2.39
CA TYR A 28 7.05 2.57 -3.40
C TYR A 28 5.95 1.57 -3.01
N PHE A 29 5.89 1.15 -1.75
CA PHE A 29 4.90 0.18 -1.28
C PHE A 29 3.47 0.74 -1.42
N MET A 30 3.29 2.00 -1.07
CA MET A 30 2.05 2.74 -1.26
C MET A 30 1.65 2.89 -2.74
N LEU A 31 2.59 3.15 -3.67
CA LEU A 31 2.24 3.22 -5.10
C LEU A 31 1.70 1.89 -5.63
N ILE A 32 2.26 0.77 -5.14
CA ILE A 32 1.77 -0.58 -5.43
C ILE A 32 0.39 -0.79 -4.79
N GLU A 33 0.25 -0.48 -3.51
CA GLU A 33 -1.01 -0.64 -2.79
C GLU A 33 -2.14 0.17 -3.45
N LEU A 34 -1.85 1.40 -3.86
CA LEU A 34 -2.77 2.28 -4.56
C LEU A 34 -3.15 1.75 -5.95
N PHE A 35 -2.23 1.10 -6.66
CA PHE A 35 -2.51 0.43 -7.92
C PHE A 35 -3.53 -0.70 -7.72
N PHE A 36 -3.31 -1.55 -6.71
CA PHE A 36 -4.25 -2.63 -6.38
C PHE A 36 -5.62 -2.10 -5.94
N TRP A 37 -5.66 -1.05 -5.13
CA TRP A 37 -6.92 -0.41 -4.72
C TRP A 37 -7.68 0.21 -5.89
N ALA A 38 -6.99 0.94 -6.77
CA ALA A 38 -7.61 1.50 -7.97
C ALA A 38 -8.14 0.41 -8.91
N LEU A 39 -7.42 -0.72 -9.01
CA LEU A 39 -7.82 -1.86 -9.83
C LEU A 39 -9.06 -2.54 -9.23
N LEU A 40 -9.07 -2.78 -7.92
CA LEU A 40 -10.18 -3.37 -7.20
C LEU A 40 -11.44 -2.50 -7.31
N LEU A 41 -11.32 -1.19 -7.09
CA LEU A 41 -12.41 -0.24 -7.26
C LEU A 41 -12.94 -0.25 -8.69
N THR A 42 -12.06 -0.30 -9.69
CA THR A 42 -12.47 -0.39 -11.09
C THR A 42 -13.24 -1.68 -11.35
N ILE A 43 -12.75 -2.84 -10.87
CA ILE A 43 -13.44 -4.14 -11.00
C ILE A 43 -14.82 -4.11 -10.34
N VAL A 44 -14.93 -3.57 -9.12
CA VAL A 44 -16.21 -3.44 -8.40
C VAL A 44 -17.18 -2.51 -9.14
N THR A 45 -16.64 -1.54 -9.90
CA THR A 45 -17.42 -0.56 -10.68
C THR A 45 -17.71 -1.05 -12.11
N VAL A 46 -17.18 -2.21 -12.54
CA VAL A 46 -17.45 -2.83 -13.85
C VAL A 46 -18.95 -2.97 -14.16
N PRO A 47 -19.84 -3.42 -13.26
CA PRO A 47 -21.26 -3.53 -13.58
C PRO A 47 -21.92 -2.17 -13.89
N ALA A 48 -21.31 -1.05 -13.48
CA ALA A 48 -21.76 0.30 -13.84
C ALA A 48 -21.09 0.84 -15.13
N GLN A 49 -20.04 0.19 -15.62
CA GLN A 49 -19.25 0.64 -16.77
C GLN A 49 -19.61 -0.17 -18.01
N HIS A 50 -20.43 0.41 -18.87
CA HIS A 50 -20.93 -0.22 -20.09
C HIS A 50 -19.85 -0.46 -21.17
N SER A 51 -18.61 0.04 -20.96
CA SER A 51 -17.53 0.01 -21.94
C SER A 51 -16.14 -0.08 -21.27
N LEU A 52 -15.27 -0.90 -21.86
CA LEU A 52 -13.90 -1.16 -21.40
C LEU A 52 -13.01 0.09 -21.41
N LEU A 53 -13.24 1.01 -22.35
CA LEU A 53 -12.54 2.30 -22.40
C LEU A 53 -12.86 3.17 -21.18
N HIS A 54 -14.10 3.12 -20.69
CA HIS A 54 -14.48 3.88 -19.51
C HIS A 54 -13.79 3.30 -18.27
N ALA A 55 -13.69 1.98 -18.15
CA ALA A 55 -12.98 1.34 -17.05
C ALA A 55 -11.51 1.81 -16.95
N VAL A 56 -10.81 1.91 -18.08
CA VAL A 56 -9.42 2.41 -18.12
C VAL A 56 -9.35 3.88 -17.67
N ILE A 57 -10.25 4.74 -18.15
CA ILE A 57 -10.29 6.15 -17.75
C ILE A 57 -10.56 6.28 -16.24
N PHE A 58 -11.54 5.54 -15.72
CA PHE A 58 -11.85 5.54 -14.29
C PHE A 58 -10.68 5.04 -13.45
N PHE A 59 -10.00 3.98 -13.90
CA PHE A 59 -8.80 3.48 -13.23
C PHE A 59 -7.74 4.58 -13.08
N PHE A 60 -7.41 5.30 -14.16
CA PHE A 60 -6.46 6.40 -14.11
C PHE A 60 -6.95 7.55 -13.20
N CYS A 61 -8.24 7.89 -13.24
CA CYS A 61 -8.80 8.91 -12.35
C CYS A 61 -8.64 8.53 -10.87
N TYR A 62 -9.00 7.30 -10.47
CA TYR A 62 -8.83 6.84 -9.10
C TYR A 62 -7.37 6.77 -8.68
N TYR A 63 -6.49 6.32 -9.58
CA TYR A 63 -5.07 6.24 -9.31
C TYR A 63 -4.44 7.62 -9.10
N VAL A 64 -4.70 8.58 -9.99
CA VAL A 64 -4.19 9.96 -9.88
C VAL A 64 -4.78 10.65 -8.64
N PHE A 65 -6.07 10.46 -8.38
CA PHE A 65 -6.73 11.00 -7.19
C PHE A 65 -6.08 10.47 -5.91
N GLY A 66 -5.82 9.16 -5.83
CA GLY A 66 -5.15 8.56 -4.68
C GLY A 66 -3.73 9.07 -4.45
N ILE A 67 -2.95 9.30 -5.52
CA ILE A 67 -1.62 9.91 -5.43
C ILE A 67 -1.74 11.33 -4.88
N GLY A 68 -2.67 12.12 -5.40
CA GLY A 68 -2.91 13.49 -4.94
C GLY A 68 -3.31 13.54 -3.47
N LEU A 69 -4.19 12.63 -3.04
CA LEU A 69 -4.63 12.50 -1.65
C LEU A 69 -3.46 12.13 -0.74
N PHE A 70 -2.60 11.21 -1.17
CA PHE A 70 -1.39 10.85 -0.44
C PHE A 70 -0.43 12.03 -0.29
N LEU A 71 -0.16 12.76 -1.36
CA LEU A 71 0.73 13.92 -1.31
C LEU A 71 0.17 15.02 -0.39
N LEU A 72 -1.14 15.25 -0.43
CA LEU A 72 -1.83 16.17 0.49
C LEU A 72 -1.72 15.71 1.94
N LEU A 73 -1.99 14.43 2.24
CA LEU A 73 -1.86 13.88 3.59
C LEU A 73 -0.42 13.99 4.08
N ARG A 74 0.56 13.66 3.23
CA ARG A 74 1.99 13.77 3.56
C ARG A 74 2.41 15.21 3.82
N GLY A 75 1.86 16.16 3.07
CA GLY A 75 2.07 17.59 3.32
C GLY A 75 1.47 18.01 4.65
N LEU A 76 0.22 17.61 4.93
CA LEU A 76 -0.51 17.96 6.15
C LEU A 76 0.12 17.37 7.42
N LEU A 77 0.66 16.15 7.36
CA LEU A 77 1.28 15.49 8.52
C LEU A 77 2.71 15.95 8.83
N LYS A 78 3.31 16.76 7.94
CA LYS A 78 4.68 17.25 8.09
C LYS A 78 4.74 18.63 8.77
N ASP A 79 3.59 19.28 8.95
CA ASP A 79 3.37 20.40 9.87
C ASP A 79 2.89 19.89 11.24
#